data_AF-A0A832W5B9-F1
#
_entry.id   AF-A0A832W5B9-F1
#
_cell.length_a   1.000
_cell.length_b   1.000
_cell.length_c   1.000
_cell.angle_alpha   90.00
_cell.angle_beta   90.00
_cell.angle_gamma   90.00
#
_symmetry.space_group_name_H-M   'P 1'
#
loop_
_entity.id
_entity.type
_entity.pdbx_description
1 polymer ?
#
loop_
_entity_poly.entity_id
_entity_poly.type
_entity_poly.pdbx_seq_one_letter_code
_entity_poly.pdbx_strand_id
1 'polypeptide(L)'
;MKVAEEALKYRSEIKRLFEEAEMAIEQGSKPWSDLRRVVTYMNSRHNRDWLRSAHVAVAWILLEAGLRELGDVRDRALSALKEIAERLAKGEEAEVPVKEISEFVRRAHDVAHRLELIFEDITRNAERYGRTKEEAETIRRTFAVTEVARELAVATVRKLNKLSEATLADKVVAFFYSLAEGTAWSRIVLNALKRGEVYGALARSPTTAYTKYGGERKKTRGKRERLSAIVSRLALWLSERGVDRATMIREGDTVKVVVNGETVAEVETKTIKTGGSIIFYAQGRWVEEEGKTAAKLIAKIKPAKAEDYELRALLATDGNYTAEGKVIAGTTSVLQAVIYKRFGMEVSHTGKGDLTRYGLKPIL
;
A
#
# COMPACT_ATOMS: atom_id res chain seq x y z
N MET A 1 0.23 -17.54 18.96
CA MET A 1 -0.53 -17.46 17.69
C MET A 1 -2.02 -17.19 17.90
N LYS A 2 -2.78 -18.03 18.62
CA LYS A 2 -4.22 -17.78 18.90
C LYS A 2 -4.49 -16.40 19.50
N VAL A 3 -3.68 -16.00 20.49
CA VAL A 3 -3.73 -14.67 21.12
C VAL A 3 -3.59 -13.52 20.12
N ALA A 4 -2.76 -13.68 19.10
CA ALA A 4 -2.57 -12.65 18.08
C ALA A 4 -3.71 -12.60 17.07
N GLU A 5 -4.33 -13.74 16.75
CA GLU A 5 -5.55 -13.80 15.94
C GLU A 5 -6.72 -13.15 16.68
N GLU A 6 -6.83 -13.36 18.00
CA GLU A 6 -7.82 -12.69 18.86
C GLU A 6 -7.56 -11.18 18.96
N ALA A 7 -6.31 -10.77 19.19
CA ALA A 7 -5.92 -9.36 19.16
C ALA A 7 -6.23 -8.72 17.80
N LEU A 8 -6.02 -9.43 16.70
CA LEU A 8 -6.32 -8.95 15.35
C LEU A 8 -7.82 -8.76 15.09
N LYS A 9 -8.67 -9.61 15.68
CA LYS A 9 -10.12 -9.56 15.50
C LYS A 9 -10.82 -8.59 16.44
N TYR A 10 -10.42 -8.58 17.71
CA TYR A 10 -11.17 -7.94 18.79
C TYR A 10 -10.39 -6.84 19.50
N ARG A 11 -9.10 -6.63 19.16
CA ARG A 11 -8.19 -5.73 19.88
C ARG A 11 -8.09 -6.06 21.38
N SER A 12 -8.38 -7.31 21.74
CA SER A 12 -8.22 -7.86 23.09
C SER A 12 -6.84 -8.52 23.23
N GLU A 13 -6.49 -8.95 24.45
CA GLU A 13 -5.30 -9.77 24.72
C GLU A 13 -3.93 -9.18 24.33
N ILE A 14 -3.85 -7.88 24.01
CA ILE A 14 -2.58 -7.23 23.62
C ILE A 14 -1.52 -7.38 24.72
N LYS A 15 -1.90 -7.22 25.99
CA LYS A 15 -0.96 -7.43 27.11
C LYS A 15 -0.40 -8.86 27.12
N ARG A 16 -1.28 -9.85 26.99
CA ARG A 16 -0.90 -11.27 26.92
C ARG A 16 -0.03 -11.57 25.70
N LEU A 17 -0.24 -10.89 24.58
CA LEU A 17 0.62 -11.00 23.40
C LEU A 17 2.07 -10.60 23.70
N PHE A 18 2.28 -9.53 24.47
CA PHE A 18 3.61 -9.13 24.92
C PHE A 18 4.22 -10.15 25.89
N GLU A 19 3.44 -10.62 26.88
CA GLU A 19 3.89 -11.63 27.86
C GLU A 19 4.29 -12.94 27.17
N GLU A 20 3.48 -13.45 26.23
CA GLU A 20 3.80 -14.66 25.46
C GLU A 20 5.03 -14.48 24.58
N ALA A 21 5.22 -13.29 23.99
CA ALA A 21 6.40 -12.99 23.20
C ALA A 21 7.67 -12.94 24.06
N GLU A 22 7.62 -12.37 25.26
CA GLU A 22 8.74 -12.35 26.21
C GLU A 22 9.13 -13.76 26.64
N MET A 23 8.15 -14.57 27.07
CA MET A 23 8.39 -15.97 27.47
C MET A 23 9.02 -16.79 26.32
N ALA A 24 8.51 -16.62 25.09
CA ALA A 24 9.04 -17.33 23.93
C ALA A 24 10.51 -16.94 23.63
N ILE A 25 10.85 -15.65 23.80
CA ILE A 25 12.22 -15.16 23.64
C ILE A 25 13.18 -15.72 24.69
N GLU A 26 12.71 -15.95 25.91
CA GLU A 26 13.52 -16.50 27.02
C GLU A 26 13.89 -17.97 26.82
N GLN A 27 13.00 -18.77 26.21
CA GLN A 27 13.19 -20.21 25.97
C GLN A 27 14.44 -20.58 25.15
N GLY A 28 15.02 -19.62 24.41
CA GLY A 28 16.32 -19.76 23.75
C GLY A 28 16.41 -20.82 22.63
N SER A 29 15.30 -21.42 22.26
CA SER A 29 15.18 -22.31 21.10
C SER A 29 15.06 -21.50 19.80
N LYS A 30 15.27 -22.16 18.66
CA LYS A 30 14.90 -21.56 17.37
C LYS A 30 13.37 -21.50 17.26
N PRO A 31 12.81 -20.45 16.64
CA PRO A 31 13.46 -19.35 15.91
C PRO A 31 13.89 -18.15 16.80
N TRP A 32 13.62 -18.19 18.10
CA TRP A 32 13.80 -17.08 19.03
C TRP A 32 15.25 -16.71 19.32
N SER A 33 16.14 -17.70 19.41
CA SER A 33 17.58 -17.46 19.55
C SER A 33 18.18 -16.74 18.34
N ASP A 34 17.72 -17.07 17.12
CA ASP A 34 18.14 -16.39 15.91
C ASP A 34 17.62 -14.95 15.85
N LEU A 35 16.38 -14.71 16.30
CA LEU A 35 15.83 -13.37 16.44
C LEU A 35 16.67 -12.52 17.41
N ARG A 36 16.99 -13.03 18.61
CA ARG A 36 17.85 -12.33 19.59
C ARG A 36 19.18 -11.92 18.95
N ARG A 37 19.85 -12.85 18.28
CA ARG A 37 21.12 -12.59 17.59
C ARG A 37 21.01 -11.50 16.54
N VAL A 38 19.93 -11.48 15.77
CA VAL A 38 19.69 -10.42 14.78
C VAL A 38 19.50 -9.07 15.47
N VAL A 39 18.70 -9.00 16.54
CA VAL A 39 18.44 -7.75 17.26
C VAL A 39 19.72 -7.22 17.91
N THR A 40 20.50 -8.07 18.58
CA THR A 40 21.81 -7.68 19.16
C THR A 40 22.75 -7.12 18.09
N TYR A 41 22.84 -7.79 16.93
CA TYR A 41 23.65 -7.30 15.81
C TYR A 41 23.18 -5.94 15.27
N MET A 42 21.86 -5.71 15.21
CA MET A 42 21.32 -4.44 14.75
C MET A 42 21.59 -3.30 15.75
N ASN A 43 21.41 -3.55 17.05
CA ASN A 43 21.67 -2.53 18.08
C ASN A 43 23.16 -2.17 18.13
N SER A 44 24.06 -3.16 18.04
CA SER A 44 25.52 -2.91 18.05
C SER A 44 25.98 -2.09 16.83
N ARG A 45 25.36 -2.30 15.67
CA ARG A 45 25.72 -1.58 14.43
C ARG A 45 25.29 -0.12 14.43
N HIS A 46 24.24 0.22 15.18
CA HIS A 46 23.67 1.57 15.22
C HIS A 46 24.00 2.33 16.52
N ASN A 47 24.79 1.74 17.42
CA ASN A 47 25.14 2.26 18.74
C ASN A 47 23.93 2.81 19.51
N ARG A 48 22.81 2.07 19.44
CA ARG A 48 21.52 2.45 20.01
C ARG A 48 20.78 1.18 20.45
N ASP A 49 20.33 1.13 21.69
CA ASP A 49 19.44 0.09 22.21
C ASP A 49 17.97 0.42 21.94
N TRP A 50 17.63 0.64 20.67
CA TRP A 50 16.30 1.07 20.27
C TRP A 50 15.35 -0.09 19.93
N LEU A 51 15.88 -1.29 19.65
CA LEU A 51 15.09 -2.46 19.26
C LEU A 51 15.17 -3.57 20.32
N ARG A 52 14.01 -4.05 20.79
CA ARG A 52 13.91 -5.20 21.71
C ARG A 52 13.40 -6.43 20.99
N SER A 53 13.95 -7.59 21.34
CA SER A 53 13.59 -8.88 20.76
C SER A 53 12.10 -9.21 20.93
N ALA A 54 11.53 -8.91 22.10
CA ALA A 54 10.10 -9.08 22.36
C ALA A 54 9.23 -8.21 21.42
N HIS A 55 9.62 -6.97 21.16
CA HIS A 55 8.85 -6.09 20.26
C HIS A 55 8.87 -6.61 18.80
N VAL A 56 10.02 -7.10 18.34
CA VAL A 56 10.13 -7.76 17.02
C VAL A 56 9.27 -9.02 16.96
N ALA A 57 9.25 -9.82 18.03
CA ALA A 57 8.40 -10.99 18.13
C ALA A 57 6.91 -10.64 18.06
N VAL A 58 6.45 -9.62 18.79
CA VAL A 58 5.07 -9.12 18.73
C VAL A 58 4.70 -8.70 17.29
N ALA A 59 5.52 -7.86 16.66
CA ALA A 59 5.28 -7.42 15.28
C ALA A 59 5.26 -8.58 14.28
N TRP A 60 6.16 -9.55 14.45
CA TRP A 60 6.20 -10.76 13.64
C TRP A 60 4.94 -11.61 13.81
N ILE A 61 4.56 -11.90 15.06
CA ILE A 61 3.38 -12.72 15.36
C ILE A 61 2.10 -12.07 14.79
N LEU A 62 1.96 -10.74 14.89
CA LEU A 62 0.85 -9.99 14.28
C LEU A 62 0.86 -10.08 12.75
N LEU A 63 2.04 -10.01 12.12
CA LEU A 63 2.19 -10.22 10.68
C LEU A 63 1.76 -11.63 10.27
N GLU A 64 2.13 -12.66 11.03
CA GLU A 64 1.70 -14.04 10.74
C GLU A 64 0.19 -14.23 10.94
N ALA A 65 -0.40 -13.64 11.99
CA ALA A 65 -1.83 -13.65 12.20
C ALA A 65 -2.57 -12.98 11.03
N GLY A 66 -2.08 -11.82 10.57
CA GLY A 66 -2.63 -11.15 9.38
C GLY A 66 -2.51 -11.99 8.11
N LEU A 67 -1.41 -12.71 7.92
CA LEU A 67 -1.25 -13.61 6.77
C LEU A 67 -2.18 -14.83 6.81
N ARG A 68 -2.54 -15.30 8.01
CA ARG A 68 -3.52 -16.39 8.19
C ARG A 68 -4.94 -15.93 7.90
N GLU A 69 -5.29 -14.70 8.27
CA GLU A 69 -6.61 -14.11 7.98
C GLU A 69 -6.89 -14.01 6.47
N LEU A 70 -5.86 -13.90 5.62
CA LEU A 70 -6.02 -13.92 4.16
C LEU A 70 -6.46 -15.31 3.65
N GLY A 71 -6.17 -16.38 4.40
CA GLY A 71 -6.55 -17.76 4.08
C GLY A 71 -6.07 -18.23 2.70
N ASP A 72 -6.82 -19.16 2.12
CA ASP A 72 -6.52 -19.79 0.82
C ASP A 72 -6.62 -18.81 -0.37
N VAL A 73 -7.25 -17.65 -0.18
CA VAL A 73 -7.33 -16.61 -1.20
C VAL A 73 -5.94 -16.01 -1.47
N ARG A 74 -5.06 -15.96 -0.46
CA ARG A 74 -3.70 -15.40 -0.61
C ARG A 74 -2.89 -16.12 -1.68
N ASP A 75 -2.74 -17.42 -1.55
CA ASP A 75 -1.79 -18.17 -2.38
C ASP A 75 -2.28 -18.28 -3.83
N ARG A 76 -3.59 -18.46 -4.02
CA ARG A 76 -4.21 -18.46 -5.34
C ARG A 76 -4.10 -17.09 -6.02
N ALA A 77 -4.46 -16.00 -5.35
CA ALA A 77 -4.37 -14.66 -5.90
C ALA A 77 -2.93 -14.22 -6.19
N LEU A 78 -1.96 -14.51 -5.30
CA LEU A 78 -0.55 -14.20 -5.53
C LEU A 78 0.03 -15.01 -6.70
N SER A 79 -0.39 -16.27 -6.87
CA SER A 79 -0.01 -17.09 -8.02
C SER A 79 -0.59 -16.51 -9.32
N ALA A 80 -1.88 -16.18 -9.33
CA ALA A 80 -2.55 -15.58 -10.49
C ALA A 80 -1.93 -14.24 -10.88
N LEU A 81 -1.70 -13.34 -9.91
CA LEU A 81 -1.04 -12.04 -10.14
C LEU A 81 0.35 -12.20 -10.75
N LYS A 82 1.11 -13.20 -10.31
CA LYS A 82 2.43 -13.50 -10.86
C LYS A 82 2.32 -14.00 -12.30
N GLU A 83 1.44 -14.96 -12.56
CA GLU A 83 1.25 -15.53 -13.90
C GLU A 83 0.79 -14.47 -14.91
N ILE A 84 -0.23 -13.69 -14.56
CA ILE A 84 -0.76 -12.59 -15.38
C ILE A 84 0.35 -11.58 -15.68
N ALA A 85 1.08 -11.13 -14.66
CA ALA A 85 2.18 -10.19 -14.86
C ALA A 85 3.31 -10.77 -15.73
N GLU A 86 3.54 -12.09 -15.70
CA GLU A 86 4.52 -12.77 -16.55
C GLU A 86 4.06 -12.88 -18.01
N ARG A 87 2.80 -13.23 -18.26
CA ARG A 87 2.18 -13.26 -19.60
C ARG A 87 2.17 -11.86 -20.23
N LEU A 88 1.66 -10.87 -19.50
CA LEU A 88 1.65 -9.48 -19.95
C LEU A 88 3.06 -8.95 -20.20
N ALA A 89 4.07 -9.35 -19.42
CA ALA A 89 5.46 -8.94 -19.66
C ALA A 89 6.04 -9.49 -20.97
N LYS A 90 5.52 -10.61 -21.48
CA LYS A 90 5.87 -11.21 -22.78
C LYS A 90 5.03 -10.65 -23.94
N GLY A 91 4.03 -9.81 -23.65
CA GLY A 91 3.07 -9.33 -24.66
C GLY A 91 1.97 -10.33 -24.97
N GLU A 92 1.80 -11.36 -24.15
CA GLU A 92 0.72 -12.34 -24.28
C GLU A 92 -0.56 -11.80 -23.65
N GLU A 93 -1.71 -12.21 -24.18
CA GLU A 93 -3.02 -12.01 -23.55
C GLU A 93 -3.06 -12.76 -22.21
N ALA A 94 -3.73 -12.19 -21.21
CA ALA A 94 -3.95 -12.82 -19.91
C ALA A 94 -5.40 -12.66 -19.44
N GLU A 95 -6.06 -13.77 -19.13
CA GLU A 95 -7.34 -13.78 -18.42
C GLU A 95 -7.11 -13.46 -16.94
N VAL A 96 -7.94 -12.58 -16.39
CA VAL A 96 -7.82 -12.06 -15.03
C VAL A 96 -9.06 -12.47 -14.22
N PRO A 97 -8.90 -13.25 -13.14
CA PRO A 97 -9.98 -13.57 -12.21
C PRO A 97 -10.26 -12.35 -11.32
N VAL A 98 -11.01 -11.38 -11.85
CA VAL A 98 -11.27 -10.07 -11.24
C VAL A 98 -11.82 -10.22 -9.83
N LYS A 99 -12.82 -11.08 -9.64
CA LYS A 99 -13.43 -11.32 -8.32
C LYS A 99 -12.43 -11.81 -7.28
N GLU A 100 -11.58 -12.77 -7.64
CA GLU A 100 -10.61 -13.35 -6.71
C GLU A 100 -9.51 -12.35 -6.33
N ILE A 101 -8.95 -11.65 -7.32
CA ILE A 101 -7.90 -10.66 -7.07
C ILE A 101 -8.46 -9.48 -6.28
N SER A 102 -9.67 -9.01 -6.59
CA SER A 102 -10.30 -7.91 -5.84
C SER A 102 -10.64 -8.29 -4.39
N GLU A 103 -11.13 -9.50 -4.15
CA GLU A 103 -11.34 -10.03 -2.80
C GLU A 103 -10.04 -10.07 -2.01
N PHE A 104 -8.97 -10.56 -2.63
CA PHE A 104 -7.64 -10.58 -2.03
C PHE A 104 -7.13 -9.16 -1.67
N VAL A 105 -7.24 -8.21 -2.60
CA VAL A 105 -6.83 -6.81 -2.40
C VAL A 105 -7.60 -6.20 -1.23
N ARG A 106 -8.92 -6.35 -1.20
CA ARG A 106 -9.77 -5.84 -0.11
C ARG A 106 -9.36 -6.44 1.23
N ARG A 107 -9.23 -7.77 1.32
CA ARG A 107 -8.81 -8.44 2.55
C ARG A 107 -7.42 -8.00 3.03
N ALA A 108 -6.47 -7.82 2.12
CA ALA A 108 -5.13 -7.33 2.46
C ALA A 108 -5.20 -5.90 3.03
N HIS A 109 -6.00 -5.02 2.44
CA HIS A 109 -6.23 -3.67 2.97
C HIS A 109 -6.97 -3.68 4.31
N ASP A 110 -7.98 -4.54 4.48
CA ASP A 110 -8.70 -4.67 5.75
C ASP A 110 -7.80 -5.19 6.88
N VAL A 111 -6.88 -6.12 6.57
CA VAL A 111 -5.86 -6.57 7.51
C VAL A 111 -4.88 -5.44 7.84
N ALA A 112 -4.41 -4.69 6.84
CA ALA A 112 -3.55 -3.52 7.07
C ALA A 112 -4.22 -2.51 8.01
N HIS A 113 -5.48 -2.18 7.77
CA HIS A 113 -6.24 -1.24 8.59
C HIS A 113 -6.47 -1.74 10.02
N ARG A 114 -6.83 -3.03 10.19
CA ARG A 114 -6.95 -3.62 11.53
C ARG A 114 -5.62 -3.58 12.30
N LEU A 115 -4.51 -3.84 11.62
CA LEU A 115 -3.18 -3.74 12.22
C LEU A 115 -2.81 -2.30 12.59
N GLU A 116 -3.14 -1.30 11.76
CA GLU A 116 -3.00 0.12 12.13
C GLU A 116 -3.71 0.43 13.45
N LEU A 117 -4.98 0.02 13.58
CA LEU A 117 -5.78 0.25 14.78
C LEU A 117 -5.19 -0.45 16.03
N ILE A 118 -4.58 -1.63 15.85
CA ILE A 118 -3.91 -2.35 16.95
C ILE A 118 -2.62 -1.64 17.36
N PHE A 119 -1.83 -1.19 16.39
CA PHE A 119 -0.59 -0.47 16.66
C PHE A 119 -0.85 0.90 17.29
N GLU A 120 -1.94 1.57 16.90
CA GLU A 120 -2.44 2.76 17.59
C GLU A 120 -2.82 2.46 19.04
N ASP A 121 -3.51 1.35 19.31
CA ASP A 121 -3.86 0.95 20.68
C ASP A 121 -2.60 0.62 21.51
N ILE A 122 -1.65 -0.12 20.94
CA ILE A 122 -0.35 -0.41 21.56
C ILE A 122 0.38 0.88 21.94
N THR A 123 0.42 1.84 21.03
CA THR A 123 1.09 3.13 21.22
C THR A 123 0.38 3.96 22.29
N ARG A 124 -0.95 4.05 22.25
CA ARG A 124 -1.76 4.83 23.21
C ARG A 124 -1.66 4.27 24.62
N ASN A 125 -1.62 2.94 24.74
CA ASN A 125 -1.59 2.24 26.02
C ASN A 125 -0.18 1.73 26.41
N ALA A 126 0.89 2.31 25.85
CA ALA A 126 2.25 1.82 26.05
C ALA A 126 2.67 1.66 27.53
N GLU A 127 2.18 2.52 28.42
CA GLU A 127 2.42 2.45 29.86
C GLU A 127 1.79 1.22 30.53
N ARG A 128 0.76 0.61 29.92
CA ARG A 128 0.16 -0.64 30.39
C ARG A 128 0.98 -1.87 29.98
N TYR A 129 1.83 -1.73 28.97
CA TYR A 129 2.59 -2.82 28.37
C TYR A 129 4.09 -2.76 28.72
N GLY A 130 4.63 -1.58 28.97
CA GLY A 130 5.99 -1.38 29.46
C GLY A 130 6.08 -1.49 30.99
N ARG A 131 7.19 -2.03 31.49
CA ARG A 131 7.48 -2.14 32.93
C ARG A 131 8.06 -0.85 33.51
N THR A 132 8.67 -0.02 32.66
CA THR A 132 9.21 1.31 33.02
C THR A 132 8.75 2.38 32.04
N LYS A 133 8.97 3.65 32.41
CA LYS A 133 8.68 4.80 31.55
C LYS A 133 9.50 4.78 30.26
N GLU A 134 10.77 4.39 30.34
CA GLU A 134 11.68 4.25 29.21
C GLU A 134 11.22 3.13 28.26
N GLU A 135 10.71 2.03 28.81
CA GLU A 135 10.15 0.93 28.03
C GLU A 135 8.87 1.35 27.32
N ALA A 136 7.96 2.04 28.01
CA ALA A 136 6.74 2.58 27.40
C ALA A 136 7.07 3.54 26.24
N GLU A 137 8.07 4.42 26.39
CA GLU A 137 8.51 5.31 25.32
C GLU A 137 9.10 4.52 24.14
N THR A 138 9.84 3.45 24.42
CA THR A 138 10.36 2.55 23.38
C THR A 138 9.23 1.86 22.62
N ILE A 139 8.19 1.39 23.32
CA ILE A 139 6.98 0.80 22.72
C ILE A 139 6.30 1.83 21.80
N ARG A 140 6.09 3.07 22.26
CA ARG A 140 5.48 4.14 21.45
C ARG A 140 6.24 4.36 20.14
N ARG A 141 7.55 4.51 20.20
CA ARG A 141 8.39 4.73 19.00
C ARG A 141 8.41 3.52 18.08
N THR A 142 8.41 2.31 18.65
CA THR A 142 8.52 1.07 17.87
C THR A 142 7.23 0.73 17.13
N PHE A 143 6.08 1.03 17.74
CA PHE A 143 4.76 0.66 17.23
C PHE A 143 3.94 1.84 16.70
N ALA A 144 4.50 3.05 16.64
CA ALA A 144 3.85 4.16 15.93
C ALA A 144 3.77 3.86 14.42
N VAL A 145 2.58 3.95 13.86
CA VAL A 145 2.37 4.01 12.40
C VAL A 145 2.55 5.46 11.96
N THR A 146 3.43 5.68 10.99
CA THR A 146 3.76 7.00 10.45
C THR A 146 3.49 7.03 8.94
N GLU A 147 3.68 8.20 8.31
CA GLU A 147 3.58 8.31 6.84
C GLU A 147 4.60 7.41 6.10
N VAL A 148 5.68 7.00 6.78
CA VAL A 148 6.67 6.06 6.23
C VAL A 148 6.04 4.72 5.86
N ALA A 149 4.98 4.27 6.54
CA ALA A 149 4.26 3.04 6.17
C ALA A 149 3.73 3.13 4.72
N ARG A 150 3.13 4.26 4.35
CA ARG A 150 2.55 4.50 3.02
C ARG A 150 3.65 4.67 1.97
N GLU A 151 4.72 5.40 2.31
CA GLU A 151 5.87 5.56 1.43
C GLU A 151 6.57 4.22 1.14
N LEU A 152 6.74 3.39 2.18
CA LEU A 152 7.35 2.07 2.09
C LEU A 152 6.50 1.10 1.27
N ALA A 153 5.17 1.16 1.41
CA ALA A 153 4.26 0.33 0.64
C ALA A 153 4.46 0.51 -0.87
N VAL A 154 4.67 1.74 -1.33
CA VAL A 154 4.85 2.07 -2.77
C VAL A 154 6.31 2.23 -3.19
N ALA A 155 7.25 1.98 -2.27
CA ALA A 155 8.67 2.24 -2.50
C ALA A 155 9.24 1.32 -3.60
N THR A 156 9.91 1.94 -4.57
CA THR A 156 10.87 1.20 -5.42
C THR A 156 12.11 0.84 -4.61
N VAL A 157 12.88 -0.14 -5.08
CA VAL A 157 14.17 -0.52 -4.49
C VAL A 157 15.08 0.69 -4.23
N ARG A 158 15.10 1.68 -5.15
CA ARG A 158 15.95 2.87 -5.03
C ARG A 158 15.54 3.82 -3.91
N LYS A 159 14.31 3.72 -3.41
CA LYS A 159 13.80 4.58 -2.33
C LYS A 159 13.99 3.97 -0.94
N LEU A 160 14.29 2.67 -0.84
CA LEU A 160 14.42 2.00 0.45
C LEU A 160 15.50 2.60 1.36
N ASN A 161 16.51 3.25 0.78
CA ASN A 161 17.58 3.97 1.51
C ASN A 161 17.11 5.23 2.21
N LYS A 162 15.99 5.82 1.79
CA LYS A 162 15.39 7.00 2.42
C LYS A 162 14.39 6.64 3.52
N LEU A 163 14.09 5.34 3.68
CA LEU A 163 13.06 4.84 4.59
C LEU A 163 13.68 4.03 5.74
N SER A 164 14.90 4.38 6.16
CA SER A 164 15.60 3.69 7.24
C SER A 164 14.92 3.84 8.61
N GLU A 165 14.12 4.89 8.76
CA GLU A 165 13.40 5.23 10.00
C GLU A 165 12.07 4.48 10.17
N ALA A 166 11.68 3.65 9.20
CA ALA A 166 10.45 2.86 9.28
C ALA A 166 10.40 2.05 10.59
N THR A 167 9.34 2.26 11.37
CA THR A 167 9.09 1.55 12.63
C THR A 167 8.76 0.08 12.36
N LEU A 168 8.58 -0.73 13.41
CA LEU A 168 8.09 -2.10 13.23
C LEU A 168 6.64 -2.09 12.71
N ALA A 169 5.81 -1.19 13.24
CA ALA A 169 4.43 -1.03 12.78
C ALA A 169 4.37 -0.60 11.30
N ASP A 170 5.19 0.38 10.90
CA ASP A 170 5.26 0.83 9.49
C ASP A 170 5.56 -0.32 8.55
N LYS A 171 6.54 -1.16 8.90
CA LYS A 171 6.95 -2.32 8.10
C LYS A 171 5.85 -3.36 7.98
N VAL A 172 5.12 -3.65 9.05
CA VAL A 172 4.03 -4.62 9.04
C VAL A 172 2.85 -4.08 8.23
N VAL A 173 2.44 -2.83 8.45
CA VAL A 173 1.33 -2.19 7.73
C VAL A 173 1.66 -2.05 6.24
N ALA A 174 2.87 -1.56 5.91
CA ALA A 174 3.33 -1.41 4.54
C ALA A 174 3.35 -2.75 3.78
N PHE A 175 3.68 -3.85 4.48
CA PHE A 175 3.68 -5.18 3.87
C PHE A 175 2.29 -5.54 3.31
N PHE A 176 1.23 -5.38 4.11
CA PHE A 176 -0.13 -5.72 3.69
C PHE A 176 -0.67 -4.76 2.63
N TYR A 177 -0.45 -3.45 2.76
CA TYR A 177 -0.85 -2.48 1.72
C TYR A 177 -0.19 -2.73 0.36
N SER A 178 0.99 -3.34 0.35
CA SER A 178 1.77 -3.56 -0.87
C SER A 178 1.79 -5.00 -1.35
N LEU A 179 1.04 -5.88 -0.68
CA LEU A 179 1.11 -7.32 -0.91
C LEU A 179 0.61 -7.68 -2.32
N ALA A 180 -0.56 -7.16 -2.71
CA ALA A 180 -1.14 -7.40 -4.02
C ALA A 180 -0.39 -6.68 -5.16
N GLU A 181 0.18 -5.51 -4.88
CA GLU A 181 0.99 -4.77 -5.85
C GLU A 181 2.38 -5.40 -6.07
N GLY A 182 2.82 -6.29 -5.18
CA GLY A 182 4.09 -7.00 -5.30
C GLY A 182 5.32 -6.08 -5.26
N THR A 183 5.27 -5.00 -4.47
CA THR A 183 6.33 -3.98 -4.41
C THR A 183 7.65 -4.50 -3.82
N ALA A 184 8.66 -3.64 -3.73
CA ALA A 184 9.96 -4.03 -3.20
C ALA A 184 9.86 -4.55 -1.76
N TRP A 185 9.10 -3.88 -0.91
CA TRP A 185 8.97 -4.27 0.49
C TRP A 185 8.21 -5.59 0.66
N SER A 186 7.06 -5.77 0.01
CA SER A 186 6.30 -7.02 0.14
C SER A 186 7.09 -8.25 -0.30
N ARG A 187 7.91 -8.13 -1.35
CA ARG A 187 8.78 -9.23 -1.80
C ARG A 187 9.92 -9.53 -0.85
N ILE A 188 10.53 -8.52 -0.23
CA ILE A 188 11.56 -8.72 0.80
C ILE A 188 10.98 -9.58 1.92
N VAL A 189 9.79 -9.21 2.40
CA VAL A 189 9.09 -9.94 3.47
C VAL A 189 8.68 -11.34 3.02
N LEU A 190 8.10 -11.52 1.83
CA LEU A 190 7.74 -12.84 1.29
C LEU A 190 8.97 -13.75 1.10
N ASN A 191 10.10 -13.21 0.65
CA ASN A 191 11.35 -13.97 0.52
C ASN A 191 11.93 -14.34 1.88
N ALA A 192 11.86 -13.45 2.87
CA ALA A 192 12.26 -13.75 4.23
C ALA A 192 11.36 -14.82 4.86
N LEU A 193 10.04 -14.75 4.62
CA LEU A 193 9.06 -15.73 5.05
C LEU A 193 9.36 -17.12 4.49
N LYS A 194 9.67 -17.22 3.18
CA LYS A 194 10.11 -18.49 2.54
C LYS A 194 11.38 -19.09 3.15
N ARG A 195 12.21 -18.27 3.77
CA ARG A 195 13.44 -18.69 4.47
C ARG A 195 13.23 -18.94 5.97
N GLY A 196 12.01 -18.75 6.48
CA GLY A 196 11.73 -18.78 7.92
C GLY A 196 12.39 -17.64 8.70
N GLU A 197 12.81 -16.57 8.05
CA GLU A 197 13.56 -15.45 8.65
C GLU A 197 12.80 -14.11 8.61
N VAL A 198 11.46 -14.13 8.63
CA VAL A 198 10.66 -12.89 8.51
C VAL A 198 10.93 -11.90 9.65
N TYR A 199 11.21 -12.38 10.87
CA TYR A 199 11.71 -11.56 11.98
C TYR A 199 12.96 -10.77 11.59
N GLY A 200 13.82 -11.36 10.76
CA GLY A 200 15.04 -10.76 10.28
C GLY A 200 14.79 -9.63 9.28
N ALA A 201 13.73 -9.71 8.49
CA ALA A 201 13.32 -8.61 7.62
C ALA A 201 12.75 -7.44 8.44
N LEU A 202 11.92 -7.71 9.45
CA LEU A 202 11.31 -6.69 10.31
C LEU A 202 12.35 -5.95 11.17
N ALA A 203 13.29 -6.67 11.77
CA ALA A 203 14.33 -6.09 12.62
C ALA A 203 15.32 -5.18 11.85
N ARG A 204 15.53 -5.44 10.55
CA ARG A 204 16.46 -4.68 9.73
C ARG A 204 15.82 -3.42 9.18
N SER A 205 16.63 -2.40 8.87
CA SER A 205 16.16 -1.30 8.03
C SER A 205 15.74 -1.83 6.64
N PRO A 206 14.82 -1.16 5.91
CA PRO A 206 14.37 -1.64 4.61
C PRO A 206 15.49 -1.87 3.61
N THR A 207 16.56 -1.06 3.66
CA THR A 207 17.74 -1.22 2.79
C THR A 207 18.54 -2.45 3.14
N THR A 208 18.82 -2.67 4.42
CA THR A 208 19.59 -3.84 4.86
C THR A 208 18.79 -5.12 4.65
N ALA A 209 17.46 -5.08 4.85
CA ALA A 209 16.57 -6.18 4.52
C ALA A 209 16.58 -6.49 3.01
N TYR A 210 16.58 -5.47 2.15
CA TYR A 210 16.72 -5.65 0.70
C TYR A 210 18.04 -6.34 0.32
N THR A 211 19.17 -5.95 0.91
CA THR A 211 20.46 -6.61 0.64
C THR A 211 20.44 -8.10 0.99
N LYS A 212 19.74 -8.50 2.06
CA LYS A 212 19.67 -9.90 2.50
C LYS A 212 18.58 -10.73 1.79
N TYR A 213 17.42 -10.12 1.52
CA TYR A 213 16.19 -10.81 1.10
C TYR A 213 15.63 -10.36 -0.26
N GLY A 214 16.17 -9.32 -0.88
CA GLY A 214 15.67 -8.76 -2.16
C GLY A 214 15.78 -9.71 -3.35
N GLY A 215 16.63 -10.74 -3.26
CA GLY A 215 16.92 -11.69 -4.35
C GLY A 215 17.69 -11.04 -5.51
N GLU A 216 18.04 -11.83 -6.52
CA GLU A 216 18.90 -11.38 -7.63
C GLU A 216 18.26 -10.31 -8.53
N ARG A 217 19.09 -9.35 -8.96
CA ARG A 217 18.76 -8.24 -9.88
C ARG A 217 18.52 -8.75 -11.30
N LYS A 218 17.31 -9.19 -11.64
CA LYS A 218 16.90 -9.28 -13.06
C LYS A 218 16.41 -7.91 -13.55
N LYS A 219 17.00 -7.37 -14.63
CA LYS A 219 16.65 -6.06 -15.21
C LYS A 219 15.17 -5.90 -15.59
N THR A 220 14.46 -7.00 -15.85
CA THR A 220 13.03 -7.03 -16.19
C THR A 220 12.08 -6.97 -14.98
N ARG A 221 12.60 -7.05 -13.76
CA ARG A 221 11.80 -7.24 -12.53
C ARG A 221 10.97 -6.02 -12.15
N GLY A 222 11.51 -4.81 -12.35
CA GLY A 222 10.77 -3.56 -12.10
C GLY A 222 9.60 -3.33 -13.06
N LYS A 223 9.64 -3.90 -14.27
CA LYS A 223 8.53 -3.85 -15.23
C LYS A 223 7.38 -4.77 -14.78
N ARG A 224 7.69 -5.93 -14.22
CA ARG A 224 6.71 -6.89 -13.68
C ARG A 224 6.00 -6.36 -12.44
N GLU A 225 6.71 -5.70 -11.53
CA GLU A 225 6.11 -5.05 -10.35
C GLU A 225 4.99 -4.07 -10.73
N ARG A 226 5.23 -3.26 -11.77
CA ARG A 226 4.22 -2.31 -12.27
C ARG A 226 3.00 -3.01 -12.84
N LEU A 227 3.18 -4.15 -13.51
CA LEU A 227 2.06 -4.92 -14.05
C LEU A 227 1.19 -5.50 -12.94
N SER A 228 1.79 -6.05 -11.88
CA SER A 228 1.01 -6.53 -10.72
C SER A 228 0.22 -5.41 -10.05
N ALA A 229 0.80 -4.21 -9.92
CA ALA A 229 0.07 -3.03 -9.43
C ALA A 229 -1.10 -2.64 -10.35
N ILE A 230 -0.90 -2.62 -11.67
CA ILE A 230 -1.98 -2.32 -12.63
C ILE A 230 -3.08 -3.38 -12.54
N VAL A 231 -2.74 -4.66 -12.56
CA VAL A 231 -3.70 -5.78 -12.52
C VAL A 231 -4.53 -5.75 -11.23
N SER A 232 -3.89 -5.58 -10.07
CA SER A 232 -4.60 -5.54 -8.78
C SER A 232 -5.55 -4.34 -8.66
N ARG A 233 -5.12 -3.16 -9.12
CA ARG A 233 -5.97 -1.96 -9.12
C ARG A 233 -7.12 -2.05 -10.12
N LEU A 234 -6.86 -2.57 -11.32
CA LEU A 234 -7.89 -2.84 -12.32
C LEU A 234 -8.90 -3.87 -11.81
N ALA A 235 -8.44 -4.95 -11.17
CA ALA A 235 -9.34 -5.94 -10.60
C ALA A 235 -10.27 -5.32 -9.55
N LEU A 236 -9.75 -4.46 -8.67
CA LEU A 236 -10.57 -3.73 -7.70
C LEU A 236 -11.64 -2.89 -8.40
N TRP A 237 -11.25 -2.05 -9.36
CA TRP A 237 -12.17 -1.19 -10.11
C TRP A 237 -13.22 -1.99 -10.92
N LEU A 238 -12.79 -3.02 -11.64
CA LEU A 238 -13.69 -3.87 -12.44
C LEU A 238 -14.69 -4.62 -11.56
N SER A 239 -14.28 -5.06 -10.36
CA SER A 239 -15.17 -5.74 -9.42
C SER A 239 -16.32 -4.84 -8.93
N GLU A 240 -16.08 -3.53 -8.78
CA GLU A 240 -17.10 -2.56 -8.39
C GLU A 240 -18.15 -2.35 -9.50
N ARG A 241 -17.79 -2.71 -10.73
CA ARG A 241 -18.69 -2.71 -11.89
C ARG A 241 -19.33 -4.07 -12.14
N GLY A 242 -19.19 -5.02 -11.21
CA GLY A 242 -19.78 -6.36 -11.31
C GLY A 242 -19.11 -7.28 -12.34
N VAL A 243 -17.86 -7.00 -12.71
CA VAL A 243 -17.10 -7.85 -13.63
C VAL A 243 -16.42 -8.98 -12.86
N ASP A 244 -16.74 -10.23 -13.22
CA ASP A 244 -16.11 -11.41 -12.60
C ASP A 244 -14.78 -11.79 -13.25
N ARG A 245 -14.66 -11.58 -14.56
CA ARG A 245 -13.46 -11.88 -15.36
C ARG A 245 -13.23 -10.83 -16.44
N ALA A 246 -11.96 -10.58 -16.74
CA ALA A 246 -11.56 -9.68 -17.81
C ALA A 246 -10.31 -10.21 -18.51
N THR A 247 -10.15 -9.85 -19.78
CA THR A 247 -8.92 -10.09 -20.53
C THR A 247 -8.06 -8.84 -20.47
N MET A 248 -6.76 -9.01 -20.24
CA MET A 248 -5.79 -7.93 -20.36
C MET A 248 -4.77 -8.23 -21.46
N ILE A 249 -4.47 -7.23 -22.28
CA ILE A 249 -3.51 -7.32 -23.39
C ILE A 249 -2.53 -6.18 -23.25
N ARG A 250 -1.23 -6.47 -23.33
CA ARG A 250 -0.19 -5.45 -23.26
C ARG A 250 0.34 -5.12 -24.65
N GLU A 251 0.20 -3.87 -25.04
CA GLU A 251 0.77 -3.32 -26.28
C GLU A 251 1.76 -2.20 -25.94
N GLY A 252 3.06 -2.49 -26.07
CA GLY A 252 4.13 -1.55 -25.72
C GLY A 252 4.05 -1.08 -24.26
N ASP A 253 3.72 0.19 -24.05
CA ASP A 253 3.57 0.82 -22.75
C ASP A 253 2.11 0.95 -22.29
N THR A 254 1.15 0.31 -22.97
CA THR A 254 -0.27 0.33 -22.62
C THR A 254 -0.78 -1.07 -22.26
N VAL A 255 -1.70 -1.15 -21.30
CA VAL A 255 -2.49 -2.34 -20.98
C VAL A 255 -3.94 -2.08 -21.37
N LYS A 256 -4.44 -2.79 -22.38
CA LYS A 256 -5.84 -2.79 -22.78
C LYS A 256 -6.63 -3.75 -21.89
N VAL A 257 -7.83 -3.35 -21.52
CA VAL A 257 -8.77 -4.13 -20.71
C VAL A 257 -9.97 -4.46 -21.56
N VAL A 258 -10.20 -5.75 -21.76
CA VAL A 258 -11.28 -6.30 -22.58
C VAL A 258 -12.28 -7.01 -21.67
N VAL A 259 -13.54 -6.61 -21.76
CA VAL A 259 -14.67 -7.22 -21.04
C VAL A 259 -15.72 -7.59 -22.05
N ASN A 260 -16.17 -8.84 -22.05
CA ASN A 260 -17.16 -9.37 -23.01
C ASN A 260 -16.83 -9.09 -24.49
N GLY A 261 -15.55 -9.16 -24.85
CA GLY A 261 -15.07 -8.93 -26.22
C GLY A 261 -14.88 -7.45 -26.60
N GLU A 262 -15.21 -6.49 -25.72
CA GLU A 262 -15.03 -5.06 -25.97
C GLU A 262 -13.89 -4.48 -25.14
N THR A 263 -13.05 -3.65 -25.76
CA THR A 263 -12.06 -2.84 -25.03
C THR A 263 -12.78 -1.73 -24.27
N VAL A 264 -12.77 -1.81 -22.93
CA VAL A 264 -13.47 -0.86 -22.06
C VAL A 264 -12.56 0.21 -21.49
N ALA A 265 -11.26 -0.08 -21.39
CA ALA A 265 -10.26 0.84 -20.88
C ALA A 265 -8.85 0.52 -21.41
N GLU A 266 -7.99 1.53 -21.39
CA GLU A 266 -6.57 1.42 -21.67
C GLU A 266 -5.79 2.13 -20.56
N VAL A 267 -4.77 1.47 -20.02
CA VAL A 267 -3.94 1.99 -18.93
C VAL A 267 -2.51 2.18 -19.39
N GLU A 268 -2.02 3.42 -19.34
CA GLU A 268 -0.63 3.74 -19.58
C GLU A 268 0.25 3.25 -18.43
N THR A 269 1.25 2.45 -18.76
CA THR A 269 2.24 1.92 -17.81
C THR A 269 3.42 2.87 -17.57
N LYS A 270 3.42 4.03 -18.26
CA LYS A 270 4.48 5.04 -18.18
C LYS A 270 4.35 5.85 -16.89
N THR A 271 5.33 5.70 -16.01
CA THR A 271 5.43 6.48 -14.78
C THR A 271 5.80 7.93 -15.10
N ILE A 272 4.91 8.88 -14.82
CA ILE A 272 5.31 10.30 -14.75
C ILE A 272 5.97 10.52 -13.39
N LYS A 273 7.25 10.90 -13.41
CA LYS A 273 8.03 11.18 -12.19
C LYS A 273 7.73 12.61 -11.71
N THR A 274 6.60 12.81 -11.06
CA THR A 274 6.35 14.02 -10.27
C THR A 274 6.21 13.58 -8.81
N GLY A 275 7.08 14.05 -7.92
CA GLY A 275 7.03 13.72 -6.47
C GLY A 275 7.34 12.27 -6.08
N GLY A 276 7.55 11.37 -7.05
CA GLY A 276 7.94 9.99 -6.81
C GLY A 276 6.76 9.01 -6.58
N SER A 277 5.52 9.43 -6.75
CA SER A 277 4.37 8.52 -6.86
C SER A 277 4.35 7.86 -8.26
N ILE A 278 3.80 6.65 -8.35
CA ILE A 278 3.54 5.99 -9.63
C ILE A 278 2.07 6.23 -9.97
N ILE A 279 1.84 7.08 -10.97
CA ILE A 279 0.51 7.38 -11.53
C ILE A 279 0.27 6.47 -12.73
N PHE A 280 -0.93 5.89 -12.82
CA PHE A 280 -1.36 5.06 -13.95
C PHE A 280 -2.53 5.73 -14.62
N TYR A 281 -2.29 6.41 -15.74
CA TYR A 281 -3.38 7.05 -16.47
C TYR A 281 -4.21 6.00 -17.18
N ALA A 282 -5.52 6.09 -17.01
CA ALA A 282 -6.50 5.30 -17.72
C ALA A 282 -7.31 6.19 -18.66
N GLN A 283 -7.72 5.63 -19.79
CA GLN A 283 -8.65 6.24 -20.75
C GLN A 283 -9.58 5.17 -21.33
N GLY A 284 -10.59 5.60 -22.08
CA GLY A 284 -11.54 4.70 -22.75
C GLY A 284 -12.97 4.86 -22.24
N ARG A 285 -13.88 4.09 -22.84
CA ARG A 285 -15.33 4.25 -22.68
C ARG A 285 -15.77 4.28 -21.21
N TRP A 286 -15.33 3.32 -20.41
CA TRP A 286 -15.74 3.25 -19.01
C TRP A 286 -15.11 4.35 -18.15
N VAL A 287 -13.91 4.84 -18.51
CA VAL A 287 -13.28 5.98 -17.84
C VAL A 287 -14.06 7.27 -18.13
N GLU A 288 -14.50 7.47 -19.36
CA GLU A 288 -15.38 8.59 -19.73
C GLU A 288 -16.74 8.53 -19.03
N GLU A 289 -17.34 7.34 -18.91
CA GLU A 289 -18.60 7.16 -18.19
C GLU A 289 -18.48 7.60 -16.71
N GLU A 290 -17.38 7.27 -16.05
CA GLU A 290 -17.11 7.75 -14.68
C GLU A 290 -16.88 9.25 -14.62
N GLY A 291 -16.09 9.79 -15.54
CA GLY A 291 -15.87 11.24 -15.65
C GLY A 291 -17.17 12.02 -15.88
N LYS A 292 -18.04 11.52 -16.76
CA LYS A 292 -19.39 12.08 -17.01
C LYS A 292 -20.26 11.99 -15.77
N THR A 293 -20.17 10.90 -15.02
CA THR A 293 -20.92 10.74 -13.76
C THR A 293 -20.46 11.75 -12.71
N ALA A 294 -19.14 11.91 -12.52
CA ALA A 294 -18.57 12.91 -11.64
C ALA A 294 -18.95 14.34 -12.06
N ALA A 295 -18.82 14.66 -13.35
CA ALA A 295 -19.20 15.96 -13.89
C ALA A 295 -20.70 16.26 -13.68
N LYS A 296 -21.59 15.26 -13.85
CA LYS A 296 -23.03 15.41 -13.55
C LYS A 296 -23.30 15.70 -12.07
N LEU A 297 -22.54 15.13 -11.15
CA LEU A 297 -22.66 15.44 -9.72
C LEU A 297 -22.24 16.88 -9.43
N ILE A 298 -21.12 17.32 -10.02
CA ILE A 298 -20.58 18.66 -9.83
C ILE A 298 -21.47 19.73 -10.48
N ALA A 299 -22.08 19.43 -11.63
CA ALA A 299 -22.96 20.36 -12.34
C ALA A 299 -24.21 20.76 -11.52
N LYS A 300 -24.62 19.96 -10.53
CA LYS A 300 -25.71 20.28 -9.60
C LYS A 300 -25.33 21.36 -8.58
N ILE A 301 -24.05 21.66 -8.43
CA ILE A 301 -23.54 22.62 -7.47
C ILE A 301 -23.62 24.02 -8.05
N LYS A 302 -24.30 24.92 -7.34
CA LYS A 302 -24.37 26.33 -7.70
C LYS A 302 -23.01 26.99 -7.47
N PRO A 303 -22.46 27.70 -8.47
CA PRO A 303 -21.24 28.47 -8.28
C PRO A 303 -21.51 29.64 -7.32
N ALA A 304 -20.49 30.01 -6.57
CA ALA A 304 -20.44 31.24 -5.79
C ALA A 304 -19.18 32.04 -6.20
N LYS A 305 -19.11 33.29 -5.76
CA LYS A 305 -17.89 34.07 -5.90
C LYS A 305 -16.92 33.64 -4.80
N ALA A 306 -15.73 33.19 -5.17
CA ALA A 306 -14.68 32.90 -4.21
C ALA A 306 -14.21 34.17 -3.50
N GLU A 307 -13.88 34.04 -2.23
CA GLU A 307 -13.19 35.08 -1.46
C GLU A 307 -11.69 35.11 -1.84
N ASP A 308 -11.05 36.28 -1.66
CA ASP A 308 -9.64 36.48 -2.03
C ASP A 308 -8.68 35.48 -1.35
N TYR A 309 -8.96 35.12 -0.09
CA TYR A 309 -8.12 34.15 0.64
C TYR A 309 -8.30 32.72 0.12
N GLU A 310 -9.47 32.37 -0.42
CA GLU A 310 -9.76 31.05 -1.00
C GLU A 310 -8.98 30.87 -2.30
N LEU A 311 -8.96 31.90 -3.15
CA LEU A 311 -8.18 31.89 -4.40
C LEU A 311 -6.67 31.84 -4.10
N ARG A 312 -6.19 32.54 -3.08
CA ARG A 312 -4.79 32.47 -2.66
C ARG A 312 -4.42 31.09 -2.10
N ALA A 313 -5.29 30.48 -1.31
CA ALA A 313 -5.08 29.13 -0.79
C ALA A 313 -5.05 28.10 -1.93
N LEU A 314 -5.92 28.25 -2.93
CA LEU A 314 -5.90 27.43 -4.15
C LEU A 314 -4.58 27.56 -4.89
N LEU A 315 -4.11 28.78 -5.16
CA LEU A 315 -2.83 29.03 -5.85
C LEU A 315 -1.61 28.56 -5.05
N ALA A 316 -1.69 28.54 -3.72
CA ALA A 316 -0.62 28.03 -2.87
C ALA A 316 -0.54 26.49 -2.81
N THR A 317 -1.56 25.79 -3.30
CA THR A 317 -1.70 24.32 -3.20
C THR A 317 -1.70 23.67 -4.58
N ASP A 318 -2.82 23.79 -5.30
CA ASP A 318 -3.13 22.99 -6.48
C ASP A 318 -3.41 23.82 -7.76
N GLY A 319 -3.57 25.13 -7.60
CA GLY A 319 -3.86 26.06 -8.68
C GLY A 319 -2.60 26.58 -9.38
N ASN A 320 -2.64 26.61 -10.71
CA ASN A 320 -1.74 27.38 -11.55
C ASN A 320 -2.50 28.52 -12.22
N TYR A 321 -1.78 29.48 -12.78
CA TYR A 321 -2.37 30.54 -13.57
C TYR A 321 -1.67 30.68 -14.92
N THR A 322 -2.41 31.02 -15.96
CA THR A 322 -1.83 31.37 -17.27
C THR A 322 -1.37 32.83 -17.26
N ALA A 323 -0.51 33.21 -18.22
CA ALA A 323 -0.10 34.60 -18.40
C ALA A 323 -1.28 35.57 -18.63
N GLU A 324 -2.42 35.05 -19.09
CA GLU A 324 -3.68 35.77 -19.30
C GLU A 324 -4.55 35.86 -18.03
N GLY A 325 -4.06 35.38 -16.88
CA GLY A 325 -4.75 35.44 -15.59
C GLY A 325 -5.81 34.37 -15.36
N LYS A 326 -5.89 33.32 -16.20
CA LYS A 326 -6.82 32.20 -15.96
C LYS A 326 -6.26 31.26 -14.92
N VAL A 327 -6.99 31.04 -13.83
CA VAL A 327 -6.64 30.05 -12.80
C VAL A 327 -7.12 28.67 -13.25
N ILE A 328 -6.22 27.69 -13.25
CA ILE A 328 -6.47 26.30 -13.61
C ILE A 328 -6.00 25.43 -12.46
N ALA A 329 -6.85 24.50 -12.02
CA ALA A 329 -6.50 23.51 -11.00
C ALA A 329 -6.98 22.14 -11.48
N GLY A 330 -6.15 21.12 -11.36
CA GLY A 330 -6.51 19.74 -11.68
C GLY A 330 -6.74 18.94 -10.41
N THR A 331 -7.72 18.04 -10.39
CA THR A 331 -7.93 17.14 -9.25
C THR A 331 -8.46 15.77 -9.67
N THR A 332 -8.20 14.76 -8.85
CA THR A 332 -8.85 13.44 -8.93
C THR A 332 -9.93 13.25 -7.86
N SER A 333 -10.19 14.29 -7.05
CA SER A 333 -11.18 14.27 -5.97
C SER A 333 -12.44 15.01 -6.41
N VAL A 334 -13.56 14.28 -6.48
CA VAL A 334 -14.88 14.88 -6.76
C VAL A 334 -15.23 15.96 -5.73
N LEU A 335 -14.89 15.74 -4.45
CA LEU A 335 -15.13 16.73 -3.39
C LEU A 335 -14.34 18.02 -3.62
N GLN A 336 -13.08 17.90 -4.03
CA GLN A 336 -12.26 19.06 -4.34
C GLN A 336 -12.77 19.79 -5.60
N ALA A 337 -13.20 19.05 -6.61
CA ALA A 337 -13.82 19.61 -7.81
C ALA A 337 -15.14 20.35 -7.49
N VAL A 338 -15.91 19.88 -6.50
CA VAL A 338 -17.08 20.61 -5.97
C VAL A 338 -16.67 21.94 -5.33
N ILE A 339 -15.56 21.99 -4.59
CA ILE A 339 -15.01 23.23 -4.02
C ILE A 339 -14.63 24.19 -5.16
N TYR A 340 -13.94 23.72 -6.20
CA TYR A 340 -13.59 24.54 -7.37
C TYR A 340 -14.83 25.11 -8.05
N LYS A 341 -15.88 24.29 -8.22
CA LYS A 341 -17.16 24.75 -8.77
C LYS A 341 -17.80 25.83 -7.89
N ARG A 342 -17.73 25.69 -6.56
CA ARG A 342 -18.21 26.72 -5.61
C ARG A 342 -17.41 28.00 -5.68
N PHE A 343 -16.12 27.94 -6.00
CA PHE A 343 -15.29 29.12 -6.25
C PHE A 343 -15.59 29.82 -7.58
N GLY A 344 -16.58 29.34 -8.34
CA GLY A 344 -17.01 29.91 -9.61
C GLY A 344 -16.21 29.38 -10.80
N MET A 345 -15.36 28.37 -10.61
CA MET A 345 -14.59 27.77 -11.69
C MET A 345 -15.47 26.89 -12.58
N GLU A 346 -15.12 26.83 -13.87
CA GLU A 346 -15.60 25.79 -14.76
C GLU A 346 -14.86 24.49 -14.46
N VAL A 347 -15.61 23.37 -14.40
CA VAL A 347 -15.07 22.05 -14.06
C VAL A 347 -15.49 21.08 -15.15
N SER A 348 -14.53 20.37 -15.72
CA SER A 348 -14.75 19.46 -16.84
C SER A 348 -13.85 18.24 -16.75
N HIS A 349 -14.38 17.06 -17.10
CA HIS A 349 -13.57 15.86 -17.19
C HIS A 349 -12.59 15.94 -18.36
N THR A 350 -11.34 15.56 -18.11
CA THR A 350 -10.25 15.63 -19.10
C THR A 350 -10.22 14.48 -20.10
N GLY A 351 -11.19 13.54 -20.03
CA GLY A 351 -11.17 12.29 -20.79
C GLY A 351 -10.27 11.20 -20.19
N LYS A 352 -9.55 11.52 -19.11
CA LYS A 352 -8.60 10.60 -18.44
C LYS A 352 -9.00 10.33 -16.99
N GLY A 353 -8.46 9.26 -16.43
CA GLY A 353 -8.54 8.93 -15.01
C GLY A 353 -7.19 8.49 -14.46
N ASP A 354 -7.04 8.53 -13.15
CA ASP A 354 -5.92 7.95 -12.42
C ASP A 354 -6.36 6.64 -11.78
N LEU A 355 -5.69 5.54 -12.14
CA LEU A 355 -5.90 4.24 -11.54
C LEU A 355 -5.08 4.13 -10.24
N THR A 356 -5.75 4.45 -9.13
CA THR A 356 -5.16 4.46 -7.79
C THR A 356 -5.32 3.12 -7.07
N ARG A 357 -4.69 2.98 -5.90
CA ARG A 357 -4.87 1.81 -5.01
C ARG A 357 -6.31 1.65 -4.48
N TYR A 358 -7.14 2.69 -4.62
CA TYR A 358 -8.54 2.71 -4.22
C TYR A 358 -9.50 2.63 -5.42
N GLY A 359 -9.00 2.26 -6.60
CA GLY A 359 -9.77 2.24 -7.83
C GLY A 359 -9.50 3.44 -8.73
N LEU A 360 -10.29 3.53 -9.81
CA LEU A 360 -10.21 4.59 -10.79
C LEU A 360 -10.76 5.90 -10.21
N LYS A 361 -10.04 7.00 -10.44
CA LYS A 361 -10.51 8.35 -10.15
C LYS A 361 -10.48 9.20 -11.41
N PRO A 362 -11.62 9.80 -11.84
CA PRO A 362 -11.61 10.68 -13.00
C PRO A 362 -10.77 11.93 -12.72
N ILE A 363 -10.07 12.42 -13.74
CA ILE A 363 -9.31 13.68 -13.66
C ILE A 363 -10.20 14.82 -14.14
N LEU A 364 -10.46 15.76 -13.24
CA LEU A 364 -11.40 16.88 -13.37
C LEU A 364 -10.71 18.25 -13.34
#